data_AF-A0A946GYX9-F1
#
_entry.id   AF-A0A946GYX9-F1
#
_cell.length_a   1.000
_cell.length_b   1.000
_cell.length_c   1.000
_cell.angle_alpha   90.00
_cell.angle_beta   90.00
_cell.angle_gamma   90.00
#
_symmetry.space_group_name_H-M   'P 1'
#
loop_
_entity.id
_entity.type
_entity.pdbx_description
1 polymer ?
#
loop_
_entity_poly.entity_id
_entity_poly.type
_entity_poly.pdbx_seq_one_letter_code
_entity_poly.pdbx_strand_id
1 'polypeptide(L)' 'MANMTKNVIIGSMGIAGVVALLAIVDLVVGFPFQGQMLMDIMFLVGAAMVGYMGWDSYRDLR' A
#
# COMPACT_ATOMS: atom_id res chain seq x y z
N MET A 1 -5.93 -22.20 -11.26
CA MET A 1 -6.59 -21.03 -10.67
C MET A 1 -5.87 -20.50 -9.43
N ALA A 2 -5.50 -21.32 -8.44
CA ALA A 2 -4.85 -20.86 -7.19
C ALA A 2 -3.55 -20.02 -7.38
N ASN A 3 -2.71 -20.36 -8.36
CA ASN A 3 -1.46 -19.62 -8.63
C ASN A 3 -1.69 -18.20 -9.16
N MET A 4 -2.79 -17.97 -9.89
CA MET A 4 -3.11 -16.66 -10.45
C MET A 4 -3.55 -15.70 -9.33
N THR A 5 -4.40 -16.17 -8.41
CA THR A 5 -4.82 -15.41 -7.23
C THR A 5 -3.64 -15.03 -6.35
N LYS A 6 -2.71 -15.97 -6.11
CA LYS A 6 -1.49 -15.70 -5.33
C LYS A 6 -0.60 -14.62 -5.95
N ASN A 7 -0.43 -14.65 -7.28
CA ASN A 7 0.38 -13.67 -8.00
C ASN A 7 -0.26 -12.27 -7.98
N VAL A 8 -1.59 -12.19 -8.09
CA VAL A 8 -2.32 -10.91 -8.00
C VAL A 8 -2.15 -10.31 -6.60
N ILE A 9 -2.29 -11.11 -5.54
CA ILE A 9 -2.16 -10.62 -4.15
C ILE A 9 -0.76 -10.10 -3.86
N ILE A 10 0.28 -10.85 -4.28
CA ILE A 10 1.68 -10.43 -4.13
C ILE A 10 1.95 -9.15 -4.94
N GLY A 11 1.39 -9.04 -6.16
CA GLY A 11 1.47 -7.84 -6.99
C GLY A 11 0.83 -6.62 -6.32
N SER A 12 -0.38 -6.77 -5.78
CA SER A 12 -1.08 -5.70 -5.07
C SER A 12 -0.40 -5.30 -3.77
N MET A 13 0.16 -6.25 -3.01
CA MET A 13 0.98 -5.93 -1.82
C MET A 13 2.24 -5.15 -2.20
N GLY A 14 2.91 -5.54 -3.29
CA GLY A 14 4.10 -4.83 -3.77
C GLY A 14 3.81 -3.38 -4.15
N ILE A 15 2.73 -3.14 -4.92
CA ILE A 15 2.31 -1.79 -5.31
C ILE A 15 1.89 -0.97 -4.09
N ALA A 16 1.14 -1.57 -3.14
CA ALA A 16 0.76 -0.89 -1.91
C ALA A 16 1.97 -0.48 -1.05
N GLY A 17 3.00 -1.32 -0.99
CA GLY A 17 4.27 -0.98 -0.32
C GLY A 17 4.99 0.21 -0.97
N VAL A 18 4.99 0.30 -2.30
CA VAL A 18 5.55 1.45 -3.02
C VAL A 18 4.74 2.72 -2.73
N VAL A 19 3.41 2.63 -2.73
CA VAL A 19 2.53 3.78 -2.38
C VAL A 19 2.77 4.22 -0.93
N ALA A 20 2.92 3.29 0.02
CA ALA A 20 3.26 3.63 1.40
C ALA A 20 4.60 4.37 1.51
N LEU A 21 5.63 3.92 0.79
CA LEU A 21 6.93 4.60 0.76
C LEU A 21 6.82 6.00 0.17
N LEU A 22 6.08 6.17 -0.93
CA LEU A 22 5.85 7.49 -1.52
C LEU A 22 5.09 8.42 -0.57
N ALA A 23 4.07 7.91 0.13
CA ALA A 23 3.33 8.69 1.12
C ALA A 23 4.20 9.10 2.32
N ILE A 24 5.10 8.23 2.79
CA ILE A 24 6.06 8.56 3.87
C ILE A 24 7.08 9.60 3.38
N VAL A 25 7.61 9.44 2.17
CA VAL A 25 8.57 10.39 1.59
C VAL A 25 7.92 11.77 1.43
N ASP A 26 6.67 11.83 0.99
CA ASP A 26 5.94 13.09 0.86
C ASP A 26 5.64 13.75 2.22
N LEU A 27 5.35 12.96 3.26
CA LEU A 27 5.16 13.47 4.62
C LEU A 27 6.45 14.06 5.22
N VAL A 28 7.63 13.54 4.83
CA VAL A 28 8.94 14.01 5.31
C VAL A 28 9.50 15.17 4.47
N VAL A 29 9.29 15.16 3.15
CA VAL A 29 9.91 16.11 2.20
C VAL A 29 8.93 17.20 1.73
N GLY A 30 7.62 16.98 1.84
CA GLY A 30 6.56 17.91 1.40
C GLY A 30 6.43 18.03 -0.13
N PHE A 31 7.01 17.09 -0.87
CA PHE A 31 7.09 17.08 -2.33
C PHE A 31 6.87 15.63 -2.79
N PRO A 32 5.85 15.28 -3.60
CA PRO A 32 5.12 16.07 -4.61
C PRO A 32 3.68 16.59 -4.29
N PHE A 33 3.05 16.35 -3.14
CA PHE A 33 1.64 16.74 -2.91
C PHE A 33 1.41 18.11 -2.22
N GLN A 34 2.40 19.02 -2.28
CA GLN A 34 2.32 20.42 -1.82
C GLN A 34 1.90 20.60 -0.34
N GLY A 35 2.15 19.63 0.53
CA GLY A 35 1.89 19.77 1.97
C GLY A 35 0.41 19.71 2.37
N GLN A 36 -0.47 19.14 1.53
CA GLN A 36 -1.79 18.73 1.99
C GLN A 36 -1.69 17.51 2.91
N MET A 37 -1.36 17.74 4.18
CA MET A 37 -1.23 16.68 5.20
C MET A 37 -2.42 15.73 5.27
N LEU A 38 -3.63 16.18 4.94
CA LEU A 38 -4.82 15.32 4.89
C LEU A 38 -4.69 14.24 3.81
N MET A 39 -4.14 14.57 2.64
CA MET A 39 -3.99 13.64 1.52
C MET A 39 -2.94 12.58 1.86
N ASP A 40 -1.80 12.98 2.42
CA ASP A 40 -0.70 12.09 2.79
C ASP A 40 -1.16 11.06 3.82
N ILE A 41 -1.90 11.51 4.85
CA ILE A 41 -2.46 10.62 5.87
C ILE A 41 -3.45 9.63 5.25
N MET A 42 -4.32 10.08 4.35
CA MET A 42 -5.28 9.20 3.68
C MET A 42 -4.61 8.17 2.77
N PHE A 43 -3.54 8.55 2.06
CA PHE A 43 -2.74 7.62 1.27
C PHE A 43 -1.98 6.61 2.14
N LEU A 44 -1.44 7.05 3.28
CA LEU A 44 -0.70 6.20 4.20
C LEU A 44 -1.63 5.20 4.90
N VAL A 45 -2.82 5.64 5.32
CA VAL A 45 -3.89 4.78 5.86
C VAL A 45 -4.39 3.81 4.80
N GLY A 46 -4.63 4.27 3.57
CA GLY A 46 -5.04 3.42 2.46
C GLY A 46 -4.01 2.34 2.14
N ALA A 47 -2.73 2.71 2.09
CA ALA A 47 -1.64 1.75 1.85
C ALA A 47 -1.50 0.75 3.02
N ALA A 48 -1.68 1.19 4.27
CA ALA A 48 -1.70 0.31 5.44
C ALA A 48 -2.87 -0.69 5.39
N MET A 49 -4.07 -0.24 5.01
CA MET A 49 -5.24 -1.11 4.84
C MET A 49 -5.04 -2.14 3.73
N VAL A 50 -4.51 -1.74 2.57
CA VAL A 50 -4.23 -2.67 1.47
C VAL A 50 -3.12 -3.65 1.85
N GLY A 51 -2.08 -3.20 2.55
CA GLY A 51 -1.04 -4.08 3.09
C GLY A 51 -1.61 -5.12 4.07
N TYR A 52 -2.49 -4.69 4.98
CA TYR A 52 -3.17 -5.59 5.92
C TYR A 52 -4.08 -6.61 5.22
N MET A 53 -4.94 -6.16 4.31
CA MET A 53 -5.81 -7.07 3.54
C MET A 53 -5.02 -8.01 2.64
N GLY A 54 -3.91 -7.55 2.04
CA GLY A 54 -3.00 -8.38 1.27
C GLY A 54 -2.34 -9.46 2.13
N TRP A 55 -1.92 -9.11 3.34
CA TRP A 55 -1.34 -10.06 4.30
C TRP A 55 -2.35 -11.11 4.78
N ASP A 56 -3.58 -10.67 5.09
CA ASP A 56 -4.66 -11.57 5.49
C ASP A 56 -5.02 -12.55 4.36
N SER A 57 -5.17 -12.04 3.13
CA SER A 57 -5.40 -12.87 1.94
C SER A 57 -4.24 -13.82 1.62
N TYR A 58 -2.99 -13.41 1.88
CA TYR A 58 -1.82 -14.26 1.71
C TYR A 58 -1.77 -15.39 2.74
N ARG A 59 -2.18 -15.12 3.99
CA ARG A 59 -2.33 -16.15 5.03
C ARG A 59 -3.43 -17.14 4.71
N ASP A 60 -4.55 -16.68 4.16
CA ASP A 60 -5.68 -17.54 3.78
C ASP A 60 -5.34 -18.47 2.60
N LEU A 61 -4.40 -18.06 1.73
CA LEU A 61 -3.94 -18.84 0.59
C LEU A 61 -2.79 -19.81 0.89
N ARG A 62 -2.20 -19.76 2.08
CA ARG A 62 -1.06 -20.60 2.49
C ARG A 62 -1.49 -21.72 3.43
#